data_AF-A0A949P3S2-F1
#
_entry.id   AF-A0A949P3S2-F1
#
_cell.length_a   1.000
_cell.length_b   1.000
_cell.length_c   1.000
_cell.angle_alpha   90.00
_cell.angle_beta   90.00
_cell.angle_gamma   90.00
#
_symmetry.space_group_name_H-M   'P 1'
#
loop_
_entity.id
_entity.type
_entity.pdbx_description
1 polymer ?
#
loop_
_entity_poly.entity_id
_entity_poly.type
_entity_poly.pdbx_seq_one_letter_code
_entity_poly.pdbx_strand_id
1 'polypeptide(L)'
;MPTTLEKTNQRIEDLPLQDASEDIWDKKYRLKKECGKAVDQTIQNTFERVAEAIAATEESAKKRAHWKKEFIWALNRGALPAGRILSNAGASKYKPATSTINCTVSGIVGDSMDDILKKNMEAGLTLKAGCGIGYEFSTLRPRGDYVSGAGATTSGPLSFMDIFDKTCFTVSSAGGRRGAQMATFDVGHPDVLEFIRAKREDARLRQFNLSLLITKEFMEAVKADDDWHLAFPVSEKSLAVKPIDLNDESKVIWRHFPTTKGYITNERGEAANLIHKTIKAQGLWNMIMSATYDYAEPGFILIDEVNEKNNNWFCEDIRATNPCGEQPLPPYGSCLLGSINLTRYVDKPFEQGASFNWVEFRKTVAIFTRMLDNVVEINGLPLEKQRDEIFRKRRHGMGFLGLGSTLTMMGIKYGNAASLAFTEQVAKELALEGWRAGLELAKEKGPAPIMDETFTVTADMLYQRPE
;
A
#
# COMPACT_ATOMS: atom_id res chain seq x y z
N MET A 1 20.82 41.02 -2.43
CA MET A 1 20.31 41.72 -1.24
C MET A 1 20.05 40.68 -0.18
N PRO A 2 20.48 40.85 1.07
CA PRO A 2 20.07 39.94 2.13
C PRO A 2 18.56 40.08 2.28
N THR A 3 17.82 39.00 2.05
CA THR A 3 16.38 38.97 2.23
C THR A 3 16.12 39.12 3.73
N THR A 4 15.74 40.31 4.18
CA THR A 4 15.30 40.52 5.55
C THR A 4 14.02 39.72 5.72
N LEU A 5 14.06 38.65 6.53
CA LEU A 5 12.87 37.86 6.83
C LEU A 5 11.97 38.71 7.73
N GLU A 6 10.82 39.13 7.20
CA GLU A 6 9.79 39.81 7.97
C GLU A 6 8.94 38.79 8.73
N LYS A 7 8.74 39.07 10.02
CA LYS A 7 7.92 38.22 10.90
C LYS A 7 6.44 38.51 10.62
N THR A 8 5.67 37.47 10.30
CA THR A 8 4.21 37.59 10.13
C THR A 8 3.47 36.86 11.25
N ASN A 9 2.40 37.49 11.74
CA ASN A 9 1.45 36.88 12.69
C ASN A 9 0.28 36.17 11.98
N GLN A 10 0.29 36.13 10.65
CA GLN A 10 -0.71 35.40 9.88
C GLN A 10 -0.58 33.90 10.13
N ARG A 11 -1.72 33.22 10.26
CA ARG A 11 -1.71 31.76 10.30
C ARG A 11 -1.27 31.28 8.92
N ILE A 12 -0.70 30.08 8.82
CA ILE A 12 -0.33 29.47 7.53
C ILE A 12 -1.53 29.45 6.56
N GLU A 13 -2.76 29.47 7.07
CA GLU A 13 -4.01 29.46 6.30
C GLU A 13 -4.24 30.75 5.52
N ASP A 14 -3.63 31.85 5.95
CA ASP A 14 -3.78 33.17 5.35
C ASP A 14 -2.66 33.46 4.33
N LEU A 15 -1.70 32.54 4.17
CA LEU A 15 -0.61 32.69 3.22
C LEU A 15 -1.05 32.28 1.81
N PRO A 16 -0.67 33.04 0.76
CA PRO A 16 -0.89 32.62 -0.61
C PRO A 16 -0.12 31.32 -0.89
N LEU A 17 -0.63 30.55 -1.86
CA LEU A 17 0.12 29.41 -2.34
C LEU A 17 1.42 29.85 -3.02
N GLN A 18 2.43 28.99 -2.94
CA GLN A 18 3.61 29.11 -3.78
C GLN A 18 3.24 28.82 -5.23
N ASP A 19 3.86 29.51 -6.19
CA ASP A 19 3.62 29.32 -7.64
C ASP A 19 3.65 27.85 -8.07
N ALA A 20 4.61 27.07 -7.54
CA ALA A 20 4.70 25.63 -7.81
C ALA A 20 3.48 24.84 -7.29
N SER A 21 2.91 25.24 -6.15
CA SER A 21 1.69 24.63 -5.61
C SER A 21 0.46 24.97 -6.46
N GLU A 22 0.37 26.21 -6.95
CA GLU A 22 -0.69 26.62 -7.88
C GLU A 22 -0.63 25.87 -9.21
N ASP A 23 0.58 25.75 -9.80
CA ASP A 23 0.80 25.00 -11.04
C ASP A 23 0.43 23.51 -10.88
N ILE A 24 0.83 22.90 -9.76
CA ILE A 24 0.47 21.51 -9.44
C ILE A 24 -1.05 21.36 -9.28
N TRP A 25 -1.70 22.28 -8.57
CA TRP A 25 -3.16 22.27 -8.43
C TRP A 25 -3.85 22.38 -9.78
N ASP A 26 -3.50 23.37 -10.60
CA ASP A 26 -4.12 23.62 -11.90
C ASP A 26 -3.94 22.44 -12.88
N LYS A 27 -2.76 21.80 -12.88
CA LYS A 27 -2.47 20.67 -13.77
C LYS A 27 -3.05 19.34 -13.28
N LYS A 28 -3.02 19.07 -11.97
CA LYS A 28 -3.27 17.71 -11.43
C LYS A 28 -4.56 17.54 -10.65
N TYR A 29 -5.15 18.62 -10.13
CA TYR A 29 -6.26 18.54 -9.16
C TYR A 29 -7.47 19.38 -9.55
N ARG A 30 -7.27 20.51 -10.23
CA ARG A 30 -8.34 21.38 -10.70
C ARG A 30 -9.21 20.65 -11.71
N LEU A 31 -10.52 20.55 -11.42
CA LEU A 31 -11.45 19.95 -12.36
C LEU A 31 -11.64 20.87 -13.57
N LYS A 32 -11.47 20.32 -14.77
CA LYS A 32 -11.63 21.02 -16.06
C LYS A 32 -12.59 20.25 -16.95
N LYS A 33 -13.29 20.97 -17.82
CA LYS A 33 -14.05 20.40 -18.94
C LYS A 33 -13.08 19.88 -20.00
N GLU A 34 -13.57 19.08 -20.93
CA GLU A 34 -12.77 18.55 -22.06
C GLU A 34 -12.13 19.68 -22.89
N CYS A 35 -12.82 20.83 -23.04
CA CYS A 35 -12.27 22.02 -23.70
C CYS A 35 -11.23 22.80 -22.87
N GLY A 36 -10.74 22.24 -21.76
CA GLY A 36 -9.74 22.84 -20.87
C GLY A 36 -10.27 23.91 -19.90
N LYS A 37 -11.52 24.36 -20.07
CA LYS A 37 -12.12 25.37 -19.17
C LYS A 37 -12.29 24.83 -17.76
N ALA A 38 -11.83 25.59 -16.77
CA ALA A 38 -11.96 25.27 -15.36
C ALA A 38 -13.43 25.14 -14.93
N VAL A 39 -13.72 24.07 -14.19
CA VAL A 39 -14.96 23.90 -13.42
C VAL A 39 -14.72 24.48 -12.03
N ASP A 40 -13.67 24.02 -11.35
CA ASP A 40 -13.23 24.58 -10.07
C ASP A 40 -12.48 25.89 -10.35
N GLN A 41 -12.99 27.04 -9.91
CA GLN A 41 -12.31 28.32 -10.15
C GLN A 41 -11.15 28.54 -9.18
N THR A 42 -11.30 28.05 -7.95
CA THR A 42 -10.33 28.18 -6.85
C THR A 42 -10.15 26.83 -6.14
N ILE A 43 -9.13 26.73 -5.28
CA ILE A 43 -8.94 25.55 -4.41
C ILE A 43 -10.13 25.35 -3.47
N GLN A 44 -10.72 26.44 -2.99
CA GLN A 44 -11.91 26.37 -2.15
C GLN A 44 -13.08 25.72 -2.91
N ASN A 45 -13.23 25.98 -4.22
CA ASN A 45 -14.23 25.26 -5.03
C ASN A 45 -13.89 23.77 -5.19
N THR A 46 -12.60 23.42 -5.32
CA THR A 46 -12.18 22.01 -5.27
C THR A 46 -12.58 21.35 -3.94
N PHE A 47 -12.35 22.02 -2.82
CA PHE A 47 -12.73 21.50 -1.49
C PHE A 47 -14.24 21.37 -1.32
N GLU A 48 -15.02 22.36 -1.76
CA GLU A 48 -16.48 22.33 -1.75
C GLU A 48 -17.02 21.15 -2.56
N ARG A 49 -16.52 20.95 -3.79
CA ARG A 49 -16.90 19.82 -4.64
C ARG A 49 -16.59 18.47 -3.97
N VAL A 50 -15.38 18.32 -3.43
CA VAL A 50 -14.95 17.08 -2.77
C VAL A 50 -15.80 16.80 -1.54
N ALA A 51 -15.98 17.81 -0.67
CA ALA A 51 -16.79 17.68 0.53
C ALA A 51 -18.26 17.37 0.22
N GLU A 52 -18.83 17.99 -0.81
CA GLU A 52 -20.20 17.72 -1.26
C GLU A 52 -20.36 16.29 -1.77
N ALA A 53 -19.44 15.82 -2.61
CA ALA A 53 -19.48 14.47 -3.15
C ALA A 53 -19.36 13.40 -2.05
N ILE A 54 -18.48 13.61 -1.08
CA ILE A 54 -18.28 12.68 0.04
C ILE A 54 -19.47 12.75 1.01
N ALA A 55 -19.97 13.94 1.32
CA ALA A 55 -21.13 14.11 2.22
C ALA A 55 -22.43 13.58 1.60
N ALA A 56 -22.54 13.49 0.27
CA ALA A 56 -23.75 12.98 -0.40
C ALA A 56 -24.09 11.52 -0.05
N THR A 57 -23.11 10.76 0.46
CA THR A 57 -23.24 9.38 0.95
C THR A 57 -23.97 9.27 2.29
N GLU A 58 -24.13 10.39 3.02
CA GLU A 58 -24.87 10.43 4.26
C GLU A 58 -26.39 10.29 4.02
N GLU A 59 -27.07 9.53 4.88
CA GLU A 59 -28.45 9.10 4.65
C GLU A 59 -29.45 10.26 4.54
N SER A 60 -29.41 11.21 5.47
CA SER A 60 -30.40 12.30 5.57
C SER A 60 -29.86 13.63 5.06
N ALA A 61 -30.72 14.46 4.48
CA ALA A 61 -30.35 15.80 4.02
C ALA A 61 -29.70 16.66 5.13
N LYS A 62 -30.16 16.49 6.39
CA LYS A 62 -29.58 17.14 7.57
C LYS A 62 -28.13 16.68 7.82
N LYS A 63 -27.87 15.37 7.79
CA LYS A 63 -26.51 14.82 7.93
C LYS A 63 -25.61 15.27 6.76
N ARG A 64 -26.10 15.22 5.51
CA ARG A 64 -25.36 15.69 4.33
C ARG A 64 -24.92 17.14 4.48
N ALA A 65 -25.84 18.04 4.88
CA ALA A 65 -25.53 19.46 5.09
C ALA A 65 -24.54 19.69 6.23
N HIS A 66 -24.71 18.99 7.36
CA HIS A 66 -23.81 19.07 8.50
C HIS A 66 -22.39 18.60 8.14
N TRP A 67 -22.27 17.40 7.59
CA TRP A 67 -20.97 16.82 7.26
C TRP A 67 -20.27 17.52 6.10
N LYS A 68 -20.99 18.05 5.11
CA LYS A 68 -20.40 18.93 4.09
C LYS A 68 -19.66 20.11 4.74
N LYS A 69 -20.27 20.76 5.75
CA LYS A 69 -19.66 21.87 6.48
C LYS A 69 -18.42 21.43 7.26
N GLU A 70 -18.52 20.34 8.02
CA GLU A 70 -17.40 19.81 8.80
C GLU A 70 -16.24 19.34 7.91
N PHE A 71 -16.54 18.72 6.76
CA PHE A 71 -15.55 18.30 5.77
C PHE A 71 -14.81 19.48 5.15
N ILE A 72 -15.51 20.55 4.74
CA ILE A 72 -14.86 21.78 4.27
C ILE A 72 -13.98 22.37 5.37
N TRP A 73 -14.45 22.40 6.62
CA TRP A 73 -13.65 22.87 7.75
C TRP A 73 -12.37 22.05 7.92
N ALA A 74 -12.46 20.72 7.89
CA ALA A 74 -11.31 19.84 8.02
C ALA A 74 -10.31 19.99 6.86
N LEU A 75 -10.79 20.09 5.63
CA LEU A 75 -9.95 20.35 4.44
C LEU A 75 -9.14 21.65 4.61
N ASN A 76 -9.80 22.71 5.06
CA ASN A 76 -9.16 24.00 5.34
C ASN A 76 -8.17 23.95 6.51
N ARG A 77 -8.38 23.06 7.48
CA ARG A 77 -7.44 22.78 8.58
C ARG A 77 -6.31 21.80 8.21
N GLY A 78 -6.23 21.38 6.95
CA GLY A 78 -5.13 20.57 6.46
C GLY A 78 -5.34 19.05 6.56
N ALA A 79 -6.58 18.58 6.74
CA ALA A 79 -6.92 17.21 6.35
C ALA A 79 -6.89 17.13 4.81
N LEU A 80 -5.92 16.41 4.25
CA LEU A 80 -5.73 16.32 2.81
C LEU A 80 -5.99 14.89 2.36
N PRO A 81 -7.17 14.60 1.78
CA PRO A 81 -7.43 13.33 1.11
C PRO A 81 -6.39 13.03 0.04
N ALA A 82 -6.18 11.75 -0.25
CA ALA A 82 -5.29 11.34 -1.32
C ALA A 82 -5.62 12.01 -2.66
N GLY A 83 -4.58 12.15 -3.48
CA GLY A 83 -4.68 12.93 -4.70
C GLY A 83 -5.77 12.50 -5.70
N ARG A 84 -6.16 11.21 -5.73
CA ARG A 84 -7.29 10.75 -6.56
C ARG A 84 -8.63 11.20 -6.01
N ILE A 85 -8.81 11.21 -4.69
CA ILE A 85 -10.01 11.75 -4.03
C ILE A 85 -10.19 13.23 -4.44
N LEU A 86 -9.14 14.05 -4.29
CA LEU A 86 -9.19 15.47 -4.66
C LEU A 86 -9.52 15.70 -6.16
N SER A 87 -8.92 14.90 -7.05
CA SER A 87 -9.11 15.02 -8.50
C SER A 87 -10.46 14.50 -8.99
N ASN A 88 -11.03 13.48 -8.34
CA ASN A 88 -12.09 12.66 -8.93
C ASN A 88 -13.42 12.64 -8.14
N ALA A 89 -13.43 12.94 -6.83
CA ALA A 89 -14.68 13.00 -6.07
C ALA A 89 -15.62 14.09 -6.64
N GLY A 90 -16.83 13.73 -7.04
CA GLY A 90 -17.77 14.66 -7.70
C GLY A 90 -17.41 15.03 -9.15
N ALA A 91 -16.48 14.31 -9.78
CA ALA A 91 -16.07 14.55 -11.17
C ALA A 91 -16.73 13.63 -12.20
N SER A 92 -17.66 12.75 -11.80
CA SER A 92 -18.23 11.69 -12.66
C SER A 92 -18.79 12.19 -13.99
N LYS A 93 -19.38 13.38 -14.01
CA LYS A 93 -19.87 14.04 -15.25
C LYS A 93 -18.77 14.29 -16.29
N TYR A 94 -17.51 14.46 -15.86
CA TYR A 94 -16.37 14.81 -16.71
C TYR A 94 -15.33 13.67 -16.79
N LYS A 95 -15.27 12.81 -15.77
CA LYS A 95 -14.31 11.71 -15.61
C LYS A 95 -15.04 10.44 -15.13
N PRO A 96 -15.92 9.83 -15.95
CA PRO A 96 -16.86 8.79 -15.50
C PRO A 96 -16.19 7.47 -15.10
N ALA A 97 -15.00 7.17 -15.64
CA ALA A 97 -14.28 5.92 -15.41
C ALA A 97 -13.00 6.12 -14.59
N THR A 98 -13.09 6.86 -13.48
CA THR A 98 -11.94 7.11 -12.60
C THR A 98 -12.22 6.70 -11.16
N SER A 99 -11.19 6.15 -10.50
CA SER A 99 -11.28 5.78 -9.09
C SER A 99 -10.89 6.95 -8.18
N THR A 100 -11.47 7.01 -6.99
CA THR A 100 -11.00 7.88 -5.89
C THR A 100 -9.87 7.23 -5.08
N ILE A 101 -9.54 5.96 -5.35
CA ILE A 101 -8.45 5.21 -4.71
C ILE A 101 -7.15 5.41 -5.50
N ASN A 102 -6.05 5.58 -4.78
CA ASN A 102 -4.74 5.85 -5.38
C ASN A 102 -4.03 4.58 -5.87
N CYS A 103 -4.06 3.52 -5.07
CA CYS A 103 -3.31 2.29 -5.32
C CYS A 103 -4.09 1.06 -4.85
N THR A 104 -3.73 -0.12 -5.34
CA THR A 104 -4.28 -1.40 -4.91
C THR A 104 -3.16 -2.45 -4.84
N VAL A 105 -3.47 -3.64 -4.34
CA VAL A 105 -2.67 -4.85 -4.50
C VAL A 105 -3.45 -5.85 -5.37
N SER A 106 -2.75 -6.53 -6.26
CA SER A 106 -3.29 -7.58 -7.12
C SER A 106 -3.83 -8.75 -6.30
N GLY A 107 -4.75 -9.53 -6.86
CA GLY A 107 -4.96 -10.88 -6.35
C GLY A 107 -3.68 -11.72 -6.44
N ILE A 108 -3.63 -12.85 -5.73
CA ILE A 108 -2.54 -13.84 -5.86
C ILE A 108 -2.35 -14.21 -7.33
N VAL A 109 -1.12 -14.20 -7.81
CA VAL A 109 -0.78 -14.62 -9.18
C VAL A 109 -0.59 -16.13 -9.19
N GLY A 110 -1.55 -16.87 -9.72
CA GLY A 110 -1.47 -18.32 -9.80
C GLY A 110 -0.42 -18.79 -10.80
N ASP A 111 0.24 -19.92 -10.49
CA ASP A 111 1.27 -20.55 -11.33
C ASP A 111 0.67 -21.27 -12.56
N SER A 112 0.01 -20.51 -13.42
CA SER A 112 -0.55 -20.99 -14.69
C SER A 112 -0.65 -19.84 -15.69
N MET A 113 -0.48 -20.12 -16.99
CA MET A 113 -0.57 -19.08 -18.02
C MET A 113 -1.94 -18.38 -18.03
N ASP A 114 -3.02 -19.14 -17.82
CA ASP A 114 -4.38 -18.59 -17.76
C ASP A 114 -4.53 -17.58 -16.62
N ASP A 115 -4.05 -17.91 -15.41
CA ASP A 115 -4.13 -16.97 -14.28
C ASP A 115 -3.19 -15.78 -14.47
N ILE A 116 -1.93 -16.00 -14.90
CA ILE A 116 -0.96 -14.92 -15.18
C ILE A 116 -1.55 -13.88 -16.16
N LEU A 117 -2.14 -14.33 -17.26
CA LEU A 117 -2.74 -13.43 -18.26
C LEU A 117 -4.00 -12.74 -17.74
N LYS A 118 -4.82 -13.43 -16.94
CA LYS A 118 -5.97 -12.82 -16.25
C LYS A 118 -5.51 -11.73 -15.27
N LYS A 119 -4.46 -11.97 -14.50
CA LYS A 119 -3.87 -10.96 -13.58
C LYS A 119 -3.30 -9.77 -14.33
N ASN A 120 -2.65 -9.99 -15.48
CA ASN A 120 -2.18 -8.90 -16.33
C ASN A 120 -3.35 -8.08 -16.93
N MET A 121 -4.48 -8.73 -17.26
CA MET A 121 -5.70 -8.01 -17.67
C MET A 121 -6.28 -7.19 -16.51
N GLU A 122 -6.42 -7.77 -15.32
CA GLU A 122 -6.84 -7.08 -14.09
C GLU A 122 -5.95 -5.85 -13.79
N ALA A 123 -4.63 -6.01 -13.97
CA ALA A 123 -3.65 -4.93 -13.86
C ALA A 123 -3.91 -3.79 -14.85
N GLY A 124 -4.09 -4.11 -16.14
CA GLY A 124 -4.38 -3.11 -17.17
C GLY A 124 -5.64 -2.29 -16.87
N LEU A 125 -6.70 -2.94 -16.38
CA LEU A 125 -7.94 -2.27 -15.97
C LEU A 125 -7.72 -1.34 -14.75
N THR A 126 -6.94 -1.80 -13.78
CA THR A 126 -6.59 -1.04 -12.57
C THR A 126 -5.77 0.21 -12.90
N LEU A 127 -4.74 0.05 -13.74
CA LEU A 127 -3.89 1.14 -14.22
C LEU A 127 -4.68 2.17 -15.04
N LYS A 128 -5.58 1.69 -15.92
CA LYS A 128 -6.49 2.54 -16.70
C LYS A 128 -7.38 3.39 -15.81
N ALA A 129 -7.89 2.84 -14.70
CA ALA A 129 -8.74 3.57 -13.75
C ALA A 129 -7.98 4.63 -12.93
N GLY A 130 -6.65 4.67 -13.04
CA GLY A 130 -5.82 5.66 -12.37
C GLY A 130 -5.00 5.12 -11.19
N CYS A 131 -5.11 3.84 -10.87
CA CYS A 131 -4.52 3.26 -9.67
C CYS A 131 -3.10 2.74 -9.93
N GLY A 132 -2.18 2.93 -8.97
CA GLY A 132 -0.96 2.13 -8.90
C GLY A 132 -1.26 0.72 -8.37
N ILE A 133 -0.39 -0.26 -8.62
CA ILE A 133 -0.68 -1.65 -8.26
C ILE A 133 0.54 -2.43 -7.78
N GLY A 134 0.39 -3.15 -6.67
CA GLY A 134 1.39 -4.08 -6.15
C GLY A 134 1.10 -5.54 -6.48
N TYR A 135 2.15 -6.36 -6.55
CA TYR A 135 2.08 -7.79 -6.85
C TYR A 135 3.06 -8.57 -5.99
N GLU A 136 2.74 -9.83 -5.75
CA GLU A 136 3.68 -10.85 -5.26
C GLU A 136 3.87 -11.87 -6.38
N PHE A 137 5.14 -12.11 -6.78
CA PHE A 137 5.47 -12.97 -7.93
C PHE A 137 6.14 -14.30 -7.52
N SER A 138 6.34 -14.55 -6.24
CA SER A 138 7.05 -15.74 -5.73
C SER A 138 6.20 -17.00 -5.81
N THR A 139 4.92 -16.87 -6.15
CA THR A 139 4.03 -17.99 -6.47
C THR A 139 4.34 -18.66 -7.80
N LEU A 140 5.07 -18.01 -8.70
CA LEU A 140 5.39 -18.55 -10.02
C LEU A 140 6.62 -19.46 -9.95
N ARG A 141 6.52 -20.65 -10.54
CA ARG A 141 7.60 -21.64 -10.48
C ARG A 141 8.92 -21.12 -11.08
N PRO A 142 10.07 -21.55 -10.54
CA PRO A 142 11.37 -21.01 -10.93
C PRO A 142 11.75 -21.36 -12.37
N ARG A 143 12.64 -20.54 -12.95
CA ARG A 143 13.17 -20.75 -14.29
C ARG A 143 13.74 -22.16 -14.46
N GLY A 144 13.39 -22.82 -15.57
CA GLY A 144 13.87 -24.16 -15.89
C GLY A 144 12.99 -25.28 -15.34
N ASP A 145 12.02 -24.99 -14.47
CA ASP A 145 11.08 -26.00 -14.01
C ASP A 145 10.17 -26.50 -15.11
N TYR A 146 9.79 -27.77 -15.00
CA TYR A 146 9.01 -28.47 -16.01
C TYR A 146 7.53 -28.05 -15.99
N VAL A 147 6.95 -27.91 -17.18
CA VAL A 147 5.54 -27.58 -17.43
C VAL A 147 4.88 -28.78 -18.10
N SER A 148 4.21 -29.61 -17.30
CA SER A 148 3.64 -30.89 -17.76
C SER A 148 2.66 -30.77 -18.93
N GLY A 149 1.82 -29.73 -18.95
CA GLY A 149 0.86 -29.51 -20.02
C GLY A 149 1.48 -29.06 -21.36
N ALA A 150 2.69 -28.50 -21.33
CA ALA A 150 3.39 -28.00 -22.52
C ALA A 150 4.56 -28.90 -22.97
N GLY A 151 4.99 -29.84 -22.12
CA GLY A 151 6.15 -30.68 -22.40
C GLY A 151 7.48 -29.91 -22.46
N ALA A 152 7.54 -28.74 -21.81
CA ALA A 152 8.66 -27.80 -21.90
C ALA A 152 9.04 -27.24 -20.52
N THR A 153 10.10 -26.44 -20.46
CA THR A 153 10.50 -25.71 -19.24
C THR A 153 9.96 -24.28 -19.24
N THR A 154 9.77 -23.71 -18.06
CA THR A 154 9.33 -22.31 -17.90
C THR A 154 10.50 -21.33 -18.00
N SER A 155 10.20 -20.09 -18.43
CA SER A 155 11.13 -18.96 -18.39
C SER A 155 11.25 -18.31 -17.00
N GLY A 156 10.40 -18.69 -16.05
CA GLY A 156 10.40 -18.19 -14.67
C GLY A 156 9.67 -16.85 -14.46
N PRO A 157 9.48 -16.42 -13.21
CA PRO A 157 8.71 -15.24 -12.81
C PRO A 157 9.13 -13.96 -13.54
N LEU A 158 10.43 -13.68 -13.61
CA LEU A 158 10.91 -12.39 -14.12
C LEU A 158 10.54 -12.15 -15.59
N SER A 159 10.50 -13.20 -16.42
CA SER A 159 10.05 -13.07 -17.81
C SER A 159 8.56 -12.74 -17.90
N PHE A 160 7.73 -13.22 -16.97
CA PHE A 160 6.33 -12.81 -16.91
C PHE A 160 6.18 -11.39 -16.38
N MET A 161 7.01 -10.96 -15.43
CA MET A 161 7.04 -9.57 -14.96
C MET A 161 7.28 -8.57 -16.10
N ASP A 162 8.06 -8.94 -17.12
CA ASP A 162 8.26 -8.10 -18.31
C ASP A 162 6.93 -7.78 -19.04
N ILE A 163 5.96 -8.71 -19.04
CA ILE A 163 4.62 -8.49 -19.63
C ILE A 163 3.86 -7.41 -18.85
N PHE A 164 3.92 -7.46 -17.51
CA PHE A 164 3.29 -6.47 -16.64
C PHE A 164 3.98 -5.10 -16.76
N ASP A 165 5.32 -5.07 -16.86
CA ASP A 165 6.09 -3.84 -17.11
C ASP A 165 5.66 -3.17 -18.42
N LYS A 166 5.55 -3.94 -19.51
CA LYS A 166 5.07 -3.41 -20.81
C LYS A 166 3.62 -2.98 -20.78
N THR A 167 2.78 -3.68 -20.04
CA THR A 167 1.37 -3.30 -19.86
C THR A 167 1.28 -1.94 -19.15
N CYS A 168 2.01 -1.76 -18.04
CA CYS A 168 2.06 -0.48 -17.33
C CYS A 168 2.68 0.65 -18.14
N PHE A 169 3.70 0.36 -18.95
CA PHE A 169 4.29 1.34 -19.85
C PHE A 169 3.30 1.81 -20.92
N THR A 170 2.49 0.89 -21.44
CA THR A 170 1.54 1.16 -22.54
C THR A 170 0.28 1.86 -22.04
N VAL A 171 -0.24 1.45 -20.88
CA VAL A 171 -1.46 2.03 -20.30
C VAL A 171 -1.14 3.37 -19.66
N SER A 172 -1.45 4.46 -20.36
CA SER A 172 -1.44 5.80 -19.75
C SER A 172 -2.47 5.86 -18.63
N SER A 173 -2.02 6.04 -17.39
CA SER A 173 -2.92 6.12 -16.24
C SER A 173 -3.82 7.36 -16.36
N ALA A 174 -5.10 7.23 -16.01
CA ALA A 174 -6.07 8.32 -16.13
C ALA A 174 -5.54 9.64 -15.55
N GLY A 175 -5.73 10.74 -16.27
CA GLY A 175 -5.26 12.08 -15.88
C GLY A 175 -3.78 12.37 -16.18
N GLY A 176 -3.18 11.69 -17.17
CA GLY A 176 -1.85 12.02 -17.68
C GLY A 176 -0.69 11.64 -16.75
N ARG A 177 -0.93 10.69 -15.83
CA ARG A 177 0.10 10.18 -14.92
C ARG A 177 0.72 8.90 -15.49
N ARG A 178 2.00 8.69 -15.22
CA ARG A 178 2.65 7.41 -15.48
C ARG A 178 2.09 6.36 -14.50
N GLY A 179 1.88 5.13 -14.97
CA GLY A 179 1.58 4.01 -14.08
C GLY A 179 2.76 3.73 -13.15
N ALA A 180 2.48 3.20 -11.97
CA ALA A 180 3.48 2.82 -10.98
C ALA A 180 3.11 1.48 -10.38
N GLN A 181 4.10 0.61 -10.21
CA GLN A 181 3.90 -0.75 -9.72
C GLN A 181 4.89 -1.11 -8.60
N MET A 182 4.51 -2.05 -7.74
CA MET A 182 5.41 -2.74 -6.80
C MET A 182 5.48 -4.22 -7.16
N ALA A 183 6.67 -4.80 -7.21
CA ALA A 183 6.83 -6.24 -7.22
C ALA A 183 7.53 -6.68 -5.94
N THR A 184 6.86 -7.53 -5.17
CA THR A 184 7.44 -8.22 -4.03
C THR A 184 7.86 -9.63 -4.42
N PHE A 185 8.94 -10.11 -3.78
CA PHE A 185 9.54 -11.41 -4.08
C PHE A 185 10.16 -12.03 -2.83
N ASP A 186 9.93 -13.32 -2.63
CA ASP A 186 10.38 -14.05 -1.46
C ASP A 186 11.89 -14.26 -1.47
N VAL A 187 12.54 -14.02 -0.33
CA VAL A 187 13.99 -14.17 -0.18
C VAL A 187 14.46 -15.64 -0.29
N GLY A 188 13.56 -16.59 -0.08
CA GLY A 188 13.76 -18.03 -0.25
C GLY A 188 13.44 -18.55 -1.65
N HIS A 189 12.98 -17.73 -2.59
CA HIS A 189 12.64 -18.19 -3.94
C HIS A 189 13.91 -18.56 -4.76
N PRO A 190 13.93 -19.65 -5.57
CA PRO A 190 15.12 -20.05 -6.34
C PRO A 190 15.68 -18.99 -7.29
N ASP A 191 14.80 -18.15 -7.85
CA ASP A 191 15.17 -17.04 -8.74
C ASP A 191 15.50 -15.71 -8.02
N VAL A 192 15.62 -15.70 -6.68
CA VAL A 192 15.87 -14.47 -5.90
C VAL A 192 17.15 -13.74 -6.35
N LEU A 193 18.18 -14.47 -6.76
CA LEU A 193 19.44 -13.88 -7.23
C LEU A 193 19.26 -13.11 -8.54
N GLU A 194 18.38 -13.57 -9.43
CA GLU A 194 18.04 -12.84 -10.65
C GLU A 194 17.21 -11.60 -10.31
N PHE A 195 16.25 -11.73 -9.38
CA PHE A 195 15.41 -10.62 -8.94
C PHE A 195 16.24 -9.46 -8.37
N ILE A 196 17.21 -9.75 -7.47
CA ILE A 196 18.12 -8.75 -6.89
C ILE A 196 18.92 -8.00 -7.98
N ARG A 197 19.26 -8.68 -9.06
CA ARG A 197 20.09 -8.13 -10.15
C ARG A 197 19.27 -7.52 -11.28
N ALA A 198 17.94 -7.62 -11.25
CA ALA A 198 17.11 -7.33 -12.42
C ALA A 198 17.28 -5.91 -12.96
N LYS A 199 17.43 -4.90 -12.08
CA LYS A 199 17.64 -3.49 -12.48
C LYS A 199 19.09 -3.11 -12.81
N ARG A 200 20.03 -4.05 -12.74
CA ARG A 200 21.38 -3.85 -13.30
C ARG A 200 21.35 -3.85 -14.83
N GLU A 201 20.36 -4.52 -15.40
CA GLU A 201 20.09 -4.49 -16.83
C GLU A 201 19.37 -3.18 -17.18
N ASP A 202 19.96 -2.40 -18.10
CA ASP A 202 19.36 -1.13 -18.47
C ASP A 202 17.94 -1.33 -19.04
N ALA A 203 17.04 -0.43 -18.66
CA ALA A 203 15.66 -0.40 -19.09
C ALA A 203 14.72 -1.54 -18.65
N ARG A 204 15.23 -2.55 -17.95
CA ARG A 204 14.41 -3.66 -17.47
C ARG A 204 13.63 -3.30 -16.19
N LEU A 205 12.36 -3.71 -16.13
CA LEU A 205 11.44 -3.50 -15.00
C LEU A 205 11.34 -2.03 -14.50
N ARG A 206 11.48 -1.05 -15.39
CA ARG A 206 11.46 0.38 -15.05
C ARG A 206 10.13 0.88 -14.48
N GLN A 207 9.02 0.17 -14.71
CA GLN A 207 7.71 0.56 -14.16
C GLN A 207 7.44 -0.02 -12.76
N PHE A 208 8.32 -0.88 -12.26
CA PHE A 208 8.24 -1.45 -10.92
C PHE A 208 9.20 -0.76 -9.96
N ASN A 209 8.78 -0.60 -8.71
CA ASN A 209 9.67 -0.68 -7.56
C ASN A 209 9.80 -2.15 -7.17
N LEU A 210 10.99 -2.60 -6.79
CA LEU A 210 11.25 -3.98 -6.37
C LEU A 210 11.49 -4.05 -4.85
N SER A 211 10.92 -5.03 -4.18
CA SER A 211 11.20 -5.28 -2.76
C SER A 211 11.23 -6.77 -2.42
N LEU A 212 12.15 -7.17 -1.54
CA LEU A 212 12.21 -8.53 -1.03
C LEU A 212 11.34 -8.70 0.21
N LEU A 213 10.64 -9.82 0.29
CA LEU A 213 9.96 -10.28 1.49
C LEU A 213 10.99 -10.99 2.36
N ILE A 214 11.40 -10.30 3.42
CA ILE A 214 12.41 -10.77 4.37
C ILE A 214 11.70 -11.39 5.56
N THR A 215 12.03 -12.65 5.84
CA THR A 215 11.52 -13.38 7.00
C THR A 215 12.46 -13.22 8.20
N LYS A 216 11.93 -13.44 9.40
CA LYS A 216 12.68 -13.55 10.65
C LYS A 216 13.70 -14.68 10.58
N GLU A 217 13.30 -15.84 10.05
CA GLU A 217 14.17 -17.01 9.84
C GLU A 217 15.43 -16.63 9.03
N PHE A 218 15.26 -15.88 7.92
CA PHE A 218 16.39 -15.43 7.12
C PHE A 218 17.30 -14.48 7.90
N MET A 219 16.74 -13.53 8.65
CA MET A 219 17.54 -12.60 9.45
C MET A 219 18.30 -13.28 10.59
N GLU A 220 17.74 -14.34 11.16
CA GLU A 220 18.42 -15.19 12.14
C GLU A 220 19.58 -15.95 11.49
N ALA A 221 19.36 -16.56 10.32
CA ALA A 221 20.41 -17.23 9.55
C ALA A 221 21.56 -16.28 9.15
N VAL A 222 21.26 -15.03 8.78
CA VAL A 222 22.27 -14.00 8.50
C VAL A 222 23.14 -13.71 9.73
N LYS A 223 22.52 -13.55 10.90
CA LYS A 223 23.23 -13.27 12.16
C LYS A 223 24.11 -14.45 12.61
N ALA A 224 23.64 -15.67 12.38
CA ALA A 224 24.35 -16.90 12.74
C ALA A 224 25.41 -17.32 11.71
N ASP A 225 25.46 -16.70 10.53
CA ASP A 225 26.21 -17.17 9.36
C ASP A 225 25.80 -18.60 8.94
N ASP A 226 24.51 -18.89 8.99
CA ASP A 226 23.97 -20.19 8.58
C ASP A 226 23.78 -20.28 7.07
N ASP A 227 23.50 -21.50 6.62
CA ASP A 227 23.05 -21.78 5.27
C ASP A 227 21.59 -21.33 5.09
N TRP A 228 21.26 -20.93 3.87
CA TRP A 228 19.92 -20.53 3.44
C TRP A 228 19.49 -21.35 2.24
N HIS A 229 18.33 -22.00 2.36
CA HIS A 229 17.76 -22.83 1.32
C HIS A 229 16.83 -22.02 0.41
N LEU A 230 17.16 -22.01 -0.88
CA LEU A 230 16.29 -21.54 -1.94
C LEU A 230 15.42 -22.70 -2.41
N ALA A 231 14.11 -22.60 -2.18
CA ALA A 231 13.20 -23.72 -2.30
C ALA A 231 11.84 -23.29 -2.89
N PHE A 232 11.14 -24.24 -3.51
CA PHE A 232 9.83 -23.99 -4.12
C PHE A 232 8.85 -25.15 -3.87
N PRO A 233 7.54 -24.89 -3.70
CA PRO A 233 6.57 -25.94 -3.40
C PRO A 233 6.45 -27.04 -4.45
N VAL A 234 6.33 -28.28 -3.97
CA VAL A 234 6.16 -29.47 -4.82
C VAL A 234 4.69 -29.70 -5.08
N SER A 235 4.31 -29.68 -6.37
CA SER A 235 2.95 -30.03 -6.78
C SER A 235 2.73 -31.55 -6.77
N GLU A 236 1.48 -31.97 -6.55
CA GLU A 236 1.08 -33.38 -6.66
C GLU A 236 1.48 -33.99 -8.01
N LYS A 237 1.34 -33.21 -9.09
CA LYS A 237 1.71 -33.61 -10.45
C LYS A 237 3.22 -33.81 -10.59
N SER A 238 4.01 -32.93 -9.99
CA SER A 238 5.47 -33.03 -10.01
C SER A 238 5.93 -34.27 -9.26
N LEU A 239 5.32 -34.55 -8.09
CA LEU A 239 5.64 -35.73 -7.27
C LEU A 239 5.29 -37.04 -7.99
N ALA A 240 4.17 -37.07 -8.73
CA ALA A 240 3.77 -38.24 -9.51
C ALA A 240 4.75 -38.57 -10.66
N VAL A 241 5.36 -37.54 -11.27
CA VAL A 241 6.35 -37.70 -12.36
C VAL A 241 7.74 -37.99 -11.82
N LYS A 242 8.12 -37.32 -10.74
CA LYS A 242 9.44 -37.46 -10.09
C LYS A 242 9.22 -37.67 -8.59
N PRO A 243 9.05 -38.93 -8.15
CA PRO A 243 8.90 -39.25 -6.74
C PRO A 243 10.11 -38.76 -5.94
N ILE A 244 9.83 -38.08 -4.83
CA ILE A 244 10.81 -37.66 -3.85
C ILE A 244 10.35 -38.12 -2.46
N ASP A 245 11.30 -38.46 -1.60
CA ASP A 245 10.99 -38.70 -0.19
C ASP A 245 10.75 -37.35 0.49
N LEU A 246 9.51 -37.11 0.92
CA LEU A 246 9.10 -35.86 1.56
C LEU A 246 9.63 -35.72 3.00
N ASN A 247 10.18 -36.80 3.58
CA ASN A 247 10.80 -36.79 4.90
C ASN A 247 12.32 -36.55 4.83
N ASP A 248 12.90 -36.46 3.63
CA ASP A 248 14.33 -36.17 3.46
C ASP A 248 14.58 -34.67 3.67
N GLU A 249 14.92 -34.29 4.90
CA GLU A 249 15.20 -32.89 5.30
C GLU A 249 16.35 -32.25 4.50
N SER A 250 17.21 -33.07 3.86
CA SER A 250 18.27 -32.55 2.98
C SER A 250 17.74 -32.09 1.62
N LYS A 251 16.50 -32.44 1.28
CA LYS A 251 15.84 -32.13 0.00
C LYS A 251 14.56 -31.32 0.16
N VAL A 252 13.84 -31.47 1.27
CA VAL A 252 12.52 -30.88 1.47
C VAL A 252 12.48 -30.10 2.77
N ILE A 253 11.96 -28.87 2.71
CA ILE A 253 11.64 -28.06 3.87
C ILE A 253 10.14 -27.71 3.87
N TRP A 254 9.54 -27.61 5.05
CA TRP A 254 8.14 -27.22 5.20
C TRP A 254 8.08 -25.73 5.51
N ARG A 255 7.38 -24.96 4.66
CA ARG A 255 7.23 -23.50 4.82
C ARG A 255 5.82 -23.06 4.46
N HIS A 256 5.37 -21.99 5.11
CA HIS A 256 4.14 -21.30 4.69
C HIS A 256 4.26 -20.85 3.22
N PHE A 257 3.15 -20.96 2.49
CA PHE A 257 3.09 -20.49 1.10
C PHE A 257 1.71 -19.85 0.84
N PRO A 258 1.64 -18.73 0.08
CA PRO A 258 0.40 -17.98 -0.14
C PRO A 258 -0.80 -18.78 -0.68
N THR A 259 -0.58 -19.97 -1.25
CA THR A 259 -1.64 -20.85 -1.72
C THR A 259 -1.24 -22.31 -1.57
N THR A 260 -2.10 -23.13 -0.98
CA THR A 260 -1.88 -24.58 -0.84
C THR A 260 -2.50 -25.39 -1.97
N LYS A 261 -3.30 -24.75 -2.84
CA LYS A 261 -4.05 -25.44 -3.90
C LYS A 261 -3.12 -26.12 -4.91
N GLY A 262 -3.15 -27.46 -4.93
CA GLY A 262 -2.38 -28.28 -5.87
C GLY A 262 -0.95 -28.57 -5.44
N TYR A 263 -0.58 -28.17 -4.22
CA TYR A 263 0.71 -28.48 -3.59
C TYR A 263 0.52 -29.46 -2.44
N ILE A 264 1.58 -30.20 -2.12
CA ILE A 264 1.57 -31.10 -0.97
C ILE A 264 1.71 -30.29 0.32
N THR A 265 0.83 -30.54 1.30
CA THR A 265 0.82 -29.84 2.59
C THR A 265 0.86 -30.80 3.78
N ASN A 266 1.40 -30.33 4.91
CA ASN A 266 1.35 -31.05 6.18
C ASN A 266 0.12 -30.63 7.02
N GLU A 267 -0.02 -31.21 8.21
CA GLU A 267 -1.13 -30.91 9.15
C GLU A 267 -1.09 -29.48 9.71
N ARG A 268 0.05 -28.79 9.60
CA ARG A 268 0.25 -27.40 10.01
C ARG A 268 -0.15 -26.41 8.92
N GLY A 269 -0.54 -26.89 7.73
CA GLY A 269 -0.85 -26.05 6.58
C GLY A 269 0.37 -25.59 5.77
N GLU A 270 1.58 -26.03 6.13
CA GLU A 270 2.81 -25.69 5.43
C GLU A 270 2.93 -26.52 4.15
N ALA A 271 3.49 -25.92 3.09
CA ALA A 271 3.76 -26.62 1.84
C ALA A 271 5.13 -27.33 1.88
N ALA A 272 5.22 -28.50 1.26
CA ALA A 272 6.49 -29.19 1.04
C ALA A 272 7.28 -28.45 -0.06
N ASN A 273 8.40 -27.83 0.29
CA ASN A 273 9.25 -27.08 -0.63
C ASN A 273 10.50 -27.88 -0.96
N LEU A 274 10.73 -28.16 -2.25
CA LEU A 274 11.94 -28.80 -2.72
C LEU A 274 13.09 -27.78 -2.70
N ILE A 275 14.23 -28.14 -2.12
CA ILE A 275 15.45 -27.33 -2.13
C ILE A 275 16.08 -27.40 -3.52
N HIS A 276 16.17 -26.25 -4.20
CA HIS A 276 16.86 -26.13 -5.49
C HIS A 276 18.34 -25.79 -5.29
N LYS A 277 18.65 -24.99 -4.27
CA LYS A 277 20.00 -24.51 -4.02
C LYS A 277 20.17 -24.10 -2.56
N THR A 278 21.35 -24.36 -2.00
CA THR A 278 21.76 -23.85 -0.69
C THR A 278 22.88 -22.82 -0.87
N ILE A 279 22.79 -21.70 -0.17
CA ILE A 279 23.80 -20.61 -0.18
C ILE A 279 24.01 -20.08 1.24
N LYS A 280 25.13 -19.40 1.52
CA LYS A 280 25.30 -18.72 2.81
C LYS A 280 24.34 -17.53 2.93
N ALA A 281 23.64 -17.42 4.06
CA ALA A 281 22.69 -16.34 4.30
C ALA A 281 23.36 -14.95 4.22
N GLN A 282 24.54 -14.79 4.83
CA GLN A 282 25.33 -13.55 4.73
C GLN A 282 25.72 -13.22 3.28
N GLY A 283 26.00 -14.23 2.46
CA GLY A 283 26.30 -14.05 1.04
C GLY A 283 25.12 -13.45 0.27
N LEU A 284 23.90 -13.92 0.55
CA LEU A 284 22.68 -13.33 -0.02
C LEU A 284 22.46 -11.91 0.50
N TRP A 285 22.58 -11.69 1.82
CA TRP A 285 22.41 -10.37 2.44
C TRP A 285 23.37 -9.32 1.87
N ASN A 286 24.65 -9.67 1.72
CA ASN A 286 25.65 -8.78 1.12
C ASN A 286 25.31 -8.44 -0.34
N MET A 287 24.71 -9.36 -1.09
CA MET A 287 24.25 -9.09 -2.45
C MET A 287 23.09 -8.10 -2.47
N ILE A 288 22.12 -8.26 -1.55
CA ILE A 288 21.00 -7.33 -1.38
C ILE A 288 21.54 -5.94 -1.06
N MET A 289 22.38 -5.80 -0.03
CA MET A 289 22.95 -4.52 0.39
C MET A 289 23.75 -3.84 -0.72
N SER A 290 24.56 -4.60 -1.47
CA SER A 290 25.32 -4.06 -2.59
C SER A 290 24.39 -3.55 -3.70
N ALA A 291 23.34 -4.31 -4.05
CA ALA A 291 22.37 -3.87 -5.06
C ALA A 291 21.59 -2.62 -4.62
N THR A 292 21.13 -2.58 -3.36
CA THR A 292 20.45 -1.40 -2.81
C THR A 292 21.37 -0.18 -2.78
N TYR A 293 22.67 -0.34 -2.48
CA TYR A 293 23.64 0.75 -2.54
C TYR A 293 23.84 1.27 -3.97
N ASP A 294 24.03 0.36 -4.93
CA ASP A 294 24.36 0.71 -6.31
C ASP A 294 23.15 1.25 -7.10
N TYR A 295 21.94 0.78 -6.82
CA TYR A 295 20.74 1.02 -7.64
C TYR A 295 19.49 1.47 -6.86
N ALA A 296 19.61 1.70 -5.55
CA ALA A 296 18.49 1.98 -4.62
C ALA A 296 17.42 0.87 -4.55
N GLU A 297 17.68 -0.30 -5.14
CA GLU A 297 16.76 -1.44 -5.21
C GLU A 297 17.49 -2.80 -5.21
N PRO A 298 16.84 -3.89 -4.76
CA PRO A 298 15.49 -3.90 -4.18
C PRO A 298 15.45 -3.28 -2.78
N GLY A 299 14.28 -2.77 -2.40
CA GLY A 299 13.96 -2.53 -1.00
C GLY A 299 13.73 -3.85 -0.25
N PHE A 300 13.38 -3.78 1.03
CA PHE A 300 12.96 -4.95 1.79
C PHE A 300 11.75 -4.65 2.64
N ILE A 301 10.92 -5.67 2.83
CA ILE A 301 9.73 -5.67 3.68
C ILE A 301 9.92 -6.80 4.67
N LEU A 302 9.92 -6.48 5.96
CA LEU A 302 9.94 -7.48 7.03
C LEU A 302 8.55 -8.13 7.10
N ILE A 303 8.34 -9.20 6.33
CA ILE A 303 6.99 -9.68 6.03
C ILE A 303 6.33 -10.37 7.22
N ASP A 304 7.14 -11.00 8.06
CA ASP A 304 6.66 -11.62 9.29
C ASP A 304 6.15 -10.55 10.26
N GLU A 305 6.89 -9.45 10.43
CA GLU A 305 6.47 -8.31 11.27
C GLU A 305 5.21 -7.63 10.75
N VAL A 306 5.05 -7.54 9.42
CA VAL A 306 3.84 -7.00 8.78
C VAL A 306 2.62 -7.84 9.14
N ASN A 307 2.71 -9.16 9.02
CA ASN A 307 1.60 -10.05 9.37
C ASN A 307 1.42 -10.16 10.88
N GLU A 308 2.51 -10.10 11.65
CA GLU A 308 2.46 -10.15 13.11
C GLU A 308 1.65 -8.97 13.66
N LYS A 309 1.84 -7.79 13.10
CA LYS A 309 1.15 -6.54 13.48
C LYS A 309 -0.12 -6.26 12.67
N ASN A 310 -0.59 -7.23 11.88
CA ASN A 310 -1.82 -7.07 11.11
C ASN A 310 -3.05 -7.31 12.00
N ASN A 311 -3.83 -6.26 12.25
CA ASN A 311 -5.09 -6.39 13.01
C ASN A 311 -6.12 -7.33 12.36
N ASN A 312 -5.95 -7.66 11.08
CA ASN A 312 -6.82 -8.55 10.32
C ASN A 312 -6.21 -9.96 10.10
N TRP A 313 -5.10 -10.32 10.77
CA TRP A 313 -4.34 -11.55 10.53
C TRP A 313 -5.22 -12.82 10.40
N PHE A 314 -6.33 -12.89 11.12
CA PHE A 314 -7.26 -14.02 11.12
C PHE A 314 -8.05 -14.21 9.81
N CYS A 315 -8.04 -13.25 8.90
CA CYS A 315 -8.85 -13.30 7.67
C CYS A 315 -8.07 -12.94 6.39
N GLU A 316 -6.78 -12.68 6.52
CA GLU A 316 -5.94 -12.30 5.39
C GLU A 316 -4.46 -12.56 5.67
N ASP A 317 -3.73 -12.85 4.59
CA ASP A 317 -2.27 -12.91 4.56
C ASP A 317 -1.75 -11.79 3.66
N ILE A 318 -0.77 -11.04 4.14
CA ILE A 318 -0.16 -9.92 3.42
C ILE A 318 1.18 -10.37 2.87
N ARG A 319 1.32 -10.31 1.54
CA ARG A 319 2.59 -10.58 0.86
C ARG A 319 2.99 -9.54 -0.18
N ALA A 320 2.25 -8.44 -0.28
CA ALA A 320 2.57 -7.33 -1.16
C ALA A 320 2.19 -6.00 -0.52
N THR A 321 2.76 -4.92 -1.07
CA THR A 321 2.41 -3.55 -0.72
C THR A 321 1.92 -2.82 -1.96
N ASN A 322 1.30 -1.66 -1.77
CA ASN A 322 1.15 -0.69 -2.85
C ASN A 322 2.54 -0.22 -3.39
N PRO A 323 2.59 0.52 -4.52
CA PRO A 323 3.84 0.96 -5.15
C PRO A 323 4.86 1.65 -4.25
N CYS A 324 4.41 2.37 -3.22
CA CYS A 324 5.29 3.17 -2.35
C CYS A 324 5.66 2.47 -1.03
N GLY A 325 5.16 1.25 -0.77
CA GLY A 325 5.54 0.43 0.38
C GLY A 325 4.84 0.75 1.70
N GLU A 326 4.09 1.86 1.80
CA GLU A 326 3.47 2.35 3.03
C GLU A 326 2.15 1.66 3.40
N GLN A 327 1.56 0.89 2.48
CA GLN A 327 0.38 0.07 2.74
C GLN A 327 0.64 -1.37 2.33
N PRO A 328 1.02 -2.22 3.30
CA PRO A 328 0.90 -3.67 3.18
C PRO A 328 -0.60 -4.03 3.08
N LEU A 329 -0.99 -4.71 2.01
CA LEU A 329 -2.39 -4.96 1.70
C LEU A 329 -2.58 -6.43 1.29
N PRO A 330 -3.74 -7.02 1.65
CA PRO A 330 -4.08 -8.36 1.21
C PRO A 330 -4.36 -8.40 -0.31
N PRO A 331 -4.49 -9.59 -0.90
CA PRO A 331 -4.97 -9.75 -2.27
C PRO A 331 -6.23 -8.91 -2.54
N TYR A 332 -6.23 -8.14 -3.63
CA TYR A 332 -7.30 -7.18 -4.01
C TYR A 332 -7.52 -6.00 -3.04
N GLY A 333 -6.68 -5.85 -2.01
CA GLY A 333 -6.74 -4.75 -1.07
C GLY A 333 -6.52 -3.38 -1.72
N SER A 334 -7.15 -2.36 -1.15
CA SER A 334 -7.19 -1.00 -1.70
C SER A 334 -6.58 0.03 -0.75
N CYS A 335 -5.83 0.96 -1.31
CA CYS A 335 -5.06 1.99 -0.59
C CYS A 335 -5.88 3.29 -0.51
N LEU A 336 -6.84 3.33 0.41
CA LEU A 336 -7.61 4.53 0.74
C LEU A 336 -6.80 5.41 1.70
N LEU A 337 -6.24 6.51 1.21
CA LEU A 337 -5.29 7.32 1.97
C LEU A 337 -5.78 8.75 2.27
N GLY A 338 -5.20 9.32 3.30
CA GLY A 338 -5.31 10.72 3.65
C GLY A 338 -4.15 11.16 4.54
N SER A 339 -3.79 12.44 4.55
CA SER A 339 -2.75 12.95 5.44
C SER A 339 -3.16 14.25 6.11
N ILE A 340 -2.82 14.40 7.38
CA ILE A 340 -2.99 15.64 8.11
C ILE A 340 -1.71 16.47 8.03
N ASN A 341 -1.81 17.72 7.60
CA ASN A 341 -0.68 18.65 7.60
C ASN A 341 -0.42 19.17 9.01
N LEU A 342 0.61 18.64 9.67
CA LEU A 342 0.94 18.97 11.07
C LEU A 342 1.29 20.45 11.27
N THR A 343 1.77 21.14 10.23
CA THR A 343 2.17 22.54 10.37
C THR A 343 0.99 23.46 10.67
N ARG A 344 -0.25 23.04 10.34
CA ARG A 344 -1.48 23.79 10.61
C ARG A 344 -1.82 23.91 12.09
N TYR A 345 -1.19 23.08 12.94
CA TYR A 345 -1.48 23.00 14.36
C TYR A 345 -0.35 23.54 15.23
N VAL A 346 0.62 24.28 14.65
CA VAL A 346 1.65 24.94 15.45
C VAL A 346 1.20 26.35 15.81
N ASP A 347 1.03 26.59 17.10
CA ASP A 347 0.80 27.92 17.66
C ASP A 347 2.15 28.61 17.86
N LYS A 348 2.24 29.90 17.51
CA LYS A 348 3.44 30.75 17.63
C LYS A 348 4.70 30.14 16.97
N PRO A 349 4.64 29.78 15.67
CA PRO A 349 5.76 29.14 14.99
C PRO A 349 7.01 30.02 15.03
N PHE A 350 8.16 29.39 15.28
CA PHE A 350 9.49 30.01 15.40
C PHE A 350 9.65 30.97 16.59
N GLU A 351 8.71 30.99 17.54
CA GLU A 351 8.78 31.81 18.75
C GLU A 351 9.12 30.98 20.00
N GLN A 352 9.60 31.68 21.03
CA GLN A 352 9.69 31.10 22.36
C GLN A 352 8.28 30.81 22.89
N GLY A 353 8.01 29.55 23.25
CA GLY A 353 6.68 29.10 23.65
C GLY A 353 5.81 28.61 22.49
N ALA A 354 6.41 28.28 21.33
CA ALA A 354 5.74 27.53 20.27
C ALA A 354 5.18 26.20 20.83
N SER A 355 3.93 25.88 20.46
CA SER A 355 3.25 24.68 20.96
C SER A 355 2.38 24.04 19.89
N PHE A 356 2.04 22.76 20.09
CA PHE A 356 1.15 22.03 19.19
C PHE A 356 -0.29 22.04 19.72
N ASN A 357 -1.24 22.44 18.88
CA ASN A 357 -2.67 22.49 19.18
C ASN A 357 -3.30 21.10 19.07
N TRP A 358 -3.18 20.33 20.15
CA TRP A 358 -3.73 18.98 20.24
C TRP A 358 -5.26 18.95 20.11
N VAL A 359 -5.97 19.98 20.56
CA VAL A 359 -7.44 19.99 20.51
C VAL A 359 -7.95 20.08 19.07
N GLU A 360 -7.40 21.00 18.29
CA GLU A 360 -7.77 21.11 16.86
C GLU A 360 -7.28 19.89 16.08
N PHE A 361 -6.08 19.38 16.36
CA PHE A 361 -5.56 18.18 15.72
C PHE A 361 -6.52 16.99 15.89
N ARG A 362 -6.90 16.67 17.14
CA ARG A 362 -7.83 15.57 17.43
C ARG A 362 -9.18 15.76 16.76
N LYS A 363 -9.72 16.98 16.77
CA LYS A 363 -10.98 17.30 16.06
C LYS A 363 -10.86 17.02 14.56
N THR A 364 -9.75 17.44 13.93
CA THR A 364 -9.53 17.16 12.51
C THR A 364 -9.41 15.67 12.23
N VAL A 365 -8.68 14.91 13.05
CA VAL A 365 -8.57 13.44 12.92
C VAL A 365 -9.95 12.78 12.93
N ALA A 366 -10.80 13.14 13.89
CA ALA A 366 -12.13 12.55 14.01
C ALA A 366 -13.02 12.81 12.78
N ILE A 367 -13.06 14.06 12.31
CA ILE A 367 -13.82 14.42 11.11
C ILE A 367 -13.25 13.74 9.86
N PHE A 368 -11.91 13.68 9.76
CA PHE A 368 -11.25 13.11 8.60
C PHE A 368 -11.41 11.58 8.54
N THR A 369 -11.51 10.91 9.69
CA THR A 369 -11.83 9.48 9.77
C THR A 369 -13.18 9.19 9.12
N ARG A 370 -14.22 9.97 9.44
CA ARG A 370 -15.52 9.86 8.76
C ARG A 370 -15.45 10.20 7.29
N MET A 371 -14.69 11.23 6.93
CA MET A 371 -14.51 11.62 5.53
C MET A 371 -13.93 10.46 4.71
N LEU A 372 -12.89 9.77 5.22
CA LEU A 372 -12.29 8.62 4.56
C LEU A 372 -13.27 7.43 4.54
N ASP A 373 -13.96 7.14 5.64
CA ASP A 373 -15.01 6.09 5.66
C ASP A 373 -16.07 6.31 4.56
N ASN A 374 -16.53 7.54 4.37
CA ASN A 374 -17.48 7.88 3.30
C ASN A 374 -16.89 7.72 1.88
N VAL A 375 -15.57 7.78 1.70
CA VAL A 375 -14.94 7.55 0.39
C VAL A 375 -15.08 6.10 -0.07
N VAL A 376 -15.24 5.16 0.86
CA VAL A 376 -15.52 3.74 0.54
C VAL A 376 -16.72 3.63 -0.40
N GLU A 377 -17.76 4.43 -0.17
CA GLU A 377 -19.00 4.43 -0.97
C GLU A 377 -18.82 4.96 -2.40
N ILE A 378 -17.76 5.75 -2.64
CA ILE A 378 -17.47 6.39 -3.95
C ILE A 378 -16.10 5.97 -4.50
N ASN A 379 -15.64 4.77 -4.16
CA ASN A 379 -14.29 4.28 -4.47
C ASN A 379 -13.98 4.25 -5.99
N GLY A 380 -14.96 3.92 -6.84
CA GLY A 380 -14.78 3.84 -8.29
C GLY A 380 -13.74 2.82 -8.76
N LEU A 381 -13.46 1.78 -7.97
CA LEU A 381 -12.52 0.71 -8.31
C LEU A 381 -13.06 -0.12 -9.48
N PRO A 382 -12.23 -0.51 -10.46
CA PRO A 382 -12.70 -1.17 -11.68
C PRO A 382 -13.07 -2.64 -11.47
N LEU A 383 -12.40 -3.34 -10.54
CA LEU A 383 -12.63 -4.77 -10.31
C LEU A 383 -13.62 -5.00 -9.18
N GLU A 384 -14.51 -5.97 -9.36
CA GLU A 384 -15.51 -6.35 -8.34
C GLU A 384 -14.85 -6.78 -7.02
N LYS A 385 -13.86 -7.67 -7.08
CA LYS A 385 -13.13 -8.13 -5.90
C LYS A 385 -12.43 -7.02 -5.11
N GLN A 386 -11.97 -5.96 -5.80
CA GLN A 386 -11.41 -4.78 -5.12
C GLN A 386 -12.49 -3.98 -4.39
N ARG A 387 -13.68 -3.87 -5.00
CA ARG A 387 -14.86 -3.26 -4.37
C ARG A 387 -15.30 -4.07 -3.16
N ASP A 388 -15.37 -5.39 -3.30
CA ASP A 388 -15.76 -6.29 -2.21
C ASP A 388 -14.81 -6.15 -1.03
N GLU A 389 -13.49 -6.18 -1.25
CA GLU A 389 -12.50 -6.01 -0.18
C GLU A 389 -12.61 -4.67 0.56
N ILE A 390 -12.75 -3.55 -0.17
CA ILE A 390 -12.86 -2.23 0.48
C ILE A 390 -14.20 -2.07 1.23
N PHE A 391 -15.31 -2.61 0.71
CA PHE A 391 -16.60 -2.58 1.41
C PHE A 391 -16.62 -3.49 2.63
N ARG A 392 -16.06 -4.70 2.51
CA ARG A 392 -16.05 -5.72 3.56
C ARG A 392 -15.23 -5.30 4.77
N LYS A 393 -14.07 -4.67 4.55
CA LYS A 393 -13.11 -4.33 5.62
C LYS A 393 -13.06 -2.85 5.99
N ARG A 394 -13.49 -1.95 5.11
CA ARG A 394 -13.50 -0.49 5.30
C ARG A 394 -12.15 0.10 5.76
N ARG A 395 -11.04 -0.54 5.35
CA ARG A 395 -9.67 -0.11 5.69
C ARG A 395 -9.35 1.26 5.08
N HIS A 396 -8.73 2.13 5.86
CA HIS A 396 -8.11 3.36 5.38
C HIS A 396 -6.78 3.61 6.09
N GLY A 397 -5.86 4.28 5.39
CA GLY A 397 -4.55 4.70 5.90
C GLY A 397 -4.52 6.21 6.09
N MET A 398 -4.75 6.67 7.32
CA MET A 398 -4.54 8.06 7.68
C MET A 398 -3.10 8.25 8.17
N GLY A 399 -2.38 9.17 7.54
CA GLY A 399 -1.03 9.56 7.93
C GLY A 399 -0.92 11.05 8.25
N PHE A 400 0.31 11.54 8.27
CA PHE A 400 0.60 12.96 8.44
C PHE A 400 1.74 13.41 7.53
N LEU A 401 1.78 14.71 7.24
CA LEU A 401 2.87 15.36 6.51
C LEU A 401 3.36 16.58 7.28
N GLY A 402 4.55 17.07 6.91
CA GLY A 402 5.11 18.27 7.52
C GLY A 402 5.72 18.06 8.90
N LEU A 403 6.05 16.82 9.30
CA LEU A 403 6.67 16.52 10.60
C LEU A 403 7.97 17.33 10.80
N GLY A 404 8.91 17.28 9.86
CA GLY A 404 10.17 18.03 9.95
C GLY A 404 9.97 19.55 10.03
N SER A 405 9.01 20.07 9.25
CA SER A 405 8.64 21.50 9.31
C SER A 405 8.02 21.87 10.65
N THR A 406 7.16 21.03 11.20
CA THR A 406 6.50 21.24 12.50
C THR A 406 7.52 21.25 13.63
N LEU A 407 8.47 20.30 13.62
CA LEU A 407 9.59 20.28 14.56
C LEU A 407 10.41 21.57 14.48
N THR A 408 10.76 22.01 13.26
CA THR A 408 11.48 23.27 13.04
C THR A 408 10.68 24.48 13.55
N MET A 409 9.37 24.54 13.28
CA MET A 409 8.47 25.59 13.78
C MET A 409 8.40 25.62 15.31
N MET A 410 8.58 24.49 15.99
CA MET A 410 8.63 24.43 17.45
C MET A 410 10.05 24.57 18.03
N GLY A 411 11.08 24.80 17.19
CA GLY A 411 12.48 24.86 17.63
C GLY A 411 13.05 23.52 18.09
N ILE A 412 12.46 22.40 17.68
CA ILE A 412 12.90 21.04 18.03
C ILE A 412 13.82 20.49 16.94
N LYS A 413 15.00 20.01 17.33
CA LYS A 413 15.96 19.39 16.41
C LYS A 413 15.56 17.96 16.06
N TYR A 414 15.44 17.65 14.77
CA TYR A 414 15.16 16.29 14.28
C TYR A 414 16.21 15.28 14.79
N GLY A 415 15.74 14.12 15.24
CA GLY A 415 16.57 13.02 15.75
C GLY A 415 16.97 13.15 17.22
N ASN A 416 16.63 14.24 17.90
CA ASN A 416 16.82 14.33 19.36
C ASN A 416 15.66 13.67 20.12
N ALA A 417 15.83 13.42 21.42
CA ALA A 417 14.82 12.77 22.26
C ALA A 417 13.46 13.51 22.25
N ALA A 418 13.46 14.84 22.23
CA ALA A 418 12.23 15.63 22.17
C ALA A 418 11.47 15.43 20.84
N SER A 419 12.19 15.32 19.72
CA SER A 419 11.58 15.04 18.41
C SER A 419 10.96 13.64 18.36
N LEU A 420 11.62 12.63 18.93
CA LEU A 420 11.11 11.27 19.00
C LEU A 420 9.83 11.22 19.86
N ALA A 421 9.88 11.80 21.07
CA ALA A 421 8.72 11.88 21.95
C ALA A 421 7.54 12.63 21.31
N PHE A 422 7.81 13.72 20.57
CA PHE A 422 6.77 14.42 19.83
C PHE A 422 6.18 13.56 18.71
N THR A 423 7.01 12.90 17.90
CA THR A 423 6.55 12.02 16.83
C THR A 423 5.72 10.85 17.37
N GLU A 424 6.14 10.23 18.46
CA GLU A 424 5.37 9.18 19.14
C GLU A 424 4.01 9.69 19.61
N GLN A 425 3.97 10.88 20.23
CA GLN A 425 2.72 11.48 20.69
C GLN A 425 1.79 11.83 19.53
N VAL A 426 2.29 12.38 18.41
CA VAL A 426 1.49 12.64 17.21
C VAL A 426 0.90 11.35 16.66
N ALA A 427 1.71 10.30 16.48
CA ALA A 427 1.26 9.01 15.96
C ALA A 427 0.23 8.36 16.89
N LYS A 428 0.44 8.43 18.21
CA LYS A 428 -0.48 7.91 19.22
C LYS A 428 -1.83 8.62 19.21
N GLU A 429 -1.83 9.96 19.20
CA GLU A 429 -3.07 10.74 19.17
C GLU A 429 -3.84 10.53 17.86
N LEU A 430 -3.13 10.41 16.73
CA LEU A 430 -3.73 10.05 15.44
C LEU A 430 -4.45 8.69 15.51
N ALA A 431 -3.77 7.66 16.05
CA ALA A 431 -4.33 6.32 16.17
C ALA A 431 -5.52 6.27 17.14
N LEU A 432 -5.37 6.83 18.34
CA LEU A 432 -6.42 6.81 19.38
C LEU A 432 -7.68 7.55 18.94
N GLU A 433 -7.55 8.74 18.36
CA GLU A 433 -8.72 9.47 17.86
C GLU A 433 -9.35 8.81 16.63
N GLY A 434 -8.54 8.24 15.74
CA GLY A 434 -9.03 7.44 14.62
C GLY A 434 -9.87 6.25 15.10
N TRP A 435 -9.40 5.51 16.10
CA TRP A 435 -10.15 4.39 16.69
C TRP A 435 -11.42 4.84 17.42
N ARG A 436 -11.37 5.95 18.17
CA ARG A 436 -12.56 6.53 18.81
C ARG A 436 -13.62 6.92 17.77
N ALA A 437 -13.22 7.63 16.72
CA ALA A 437 -14.11 8.01 15.64
C ALA A 437 -14.66 6.79 14.88
N GLY A 438 -13.83 5.77 14.64
CA GLY A 438 -14.25 4.49 14.08
C GLY A 438 -15.30 3.76 14.92
N LEU A 439 -15.13 3.76 16.25
CA LEU A 439 -16.12 3.18 17.17
C LEU A 439 -17.46 3.93 17.13
N GLU A 440 -17.43 5.27 17.11
CA GLU A 440 -18.66 6.06 16.97
C GLU A 440 -19.34 5.85 15.62
N LEU A 441 -18.57 5.70 14.54
CA LEU A 441 -19.10 5.32 13.22
C LEU A 441 -19.74 3.93 13.26
N ALA A 442 -19.10 2.95 13.91
CA ALA A 442 -19.67 1.61 14.05
C ALA A 442 -21.00 1.62 14.81
N LYS A 443 -21.12 2.43 15.86
CA LYS A 443 -22.39 2.62 16.58
C LYS A 443 -23.47 3.29 15.73
N GLU A 444 -23.08 4.23 14.87
CA GLU A 444 -24.02 5.00 14.04
C GLU A 444 -24.45 4.26 12.77
N LYS A 445 -23.52 3.63 12.07
CA LYS A 445 -23.67 3.07 10.72
C LYS A 445 -23.59 1.55 10.66
N GLY A 446 -23.26 0.90 11.78
CA GLY A 446 -22.88 -0.51 11.83
C GLY A 446 -21.36 -0.70 11.67
N PRO A 447 -20.79 -1.79 12.20
CA PRO A 447 -19.39 -2.11 12.03
C PRO A 447 -19.08 -2.46 10.55
N ALA A 448 -17.79 -2.57 10.22
CA ALA A 448 -17.40 -3.15 8.93
C ALA A 448 -17.95 -4.58 8.82
N PRO A 449 -18.51 -5.00 7.67
CA PRO A 449 -19.17 -6.31 7.52
C PRO A 449 -18.34 -7.49 8.02
N ILE A 450 -17.01 -7.44 7.86
CA ILE A 450 -16.12 -8.50 8.32
C ILE A 450 -16.20 -8.78 9.83
N MET A 451 -16.59 -7.80 10.64
CA MET A 451 -16.71 -7.93 12.09
C MET A 451 -17.95 -8.74 12.50
N ASP A 452 -18.94 -8.88 11.62
CA ASP A 452 -20.15 -9.68 11.84
C ASP A 452 -20.03 -11.09 11.23
N GLU A 453 -18.92 -11.40 10.56
CA GLU A 453 -18.67 -12.70 9.95
C GLU A 453 -18.17 -13.73 10.98
N THR A 454 -18.52 -15.00 10.76
CA THR A 454 -18.02 -16.12 11.56
C THR A 454 -16.86 -16.80 10.83
N PHE A 455 -15.76 -17.05 11.54
CA PHE A 455 -14.58 -17.72 11.02
C PHE A 455 -14.41 -19.10 11.64
N THR A 456 -14.11 -20.10 10.81
CA THR A 456 -13.69 -21.42 11.30
C THR A 456 -12.25 -21.32 11.79
N VAL A 457 -12.01 -21.61 13.06
CA VAL A 457 -10.65 -21.73 13.60
C VAL A 457 -9.99 -22.96 12.98
N THR A 458 -8.92 -22.76 12.23
CA THR A 458 -8.15 -23.84 11.58
C THR A 458 -6.92 -24.22 12.38
N ALA A 459 -6.33 -25.37 12.08
CA ALA A 459 -5.05 -25.77 12.69
C ALA A 459 -3.94 -24.75 12.39
N ASP A 460 -3.87 -24.25 11.15
CA ASP A 460 -2.93 -23.20 10.73
C ASP A 460 -3.05 -21.94 11.60
N MET A 461 -4.28 -21.47 11.86
CA MET A 461 -4.50 -20.33 12.77
C MET A 461 -3.95 -20.58 14.17
N LEU A 462 -4.20 -21.77 14.73
CA LEU A 462 -3.69 -22.14 16.06
C LEU A 462 -2.16 -22.26 16.10
N TYR A 463 -1.53 -22.65 14.99
CA TYR A 463 -0.07 -22.68 14.90
C TYR A 463 0.54 -21.28 14.77
N GLN A 464 -0.13 -20.36 14.07
CA GLN A 464 0.32 -18.98 13.92
C GLN A 464 0.14 -18.15 15.20
N ARG A 465 -0.99 -18.33 15.88
CA ARG A 465 -1.42 -17.57 17.07
C ARG A 465 -2.07 -18.52 18.08
N PRO A 466 -1.26 -19.27 18.86
CA PRO A 466 -1.78 -20.20 19.86
C PRO A 466 -2.37 -19.51 21.10
N GLU A 467 -2.03 -18.24 21.36
CA GLU A 467 -2.63 -17.39 22.39
C GLU A 467 -4.08 -16.98 22.08
#